data_AF-C8VW35-F1
#
_entry.id   AF-C8VW35-F1
#
_cell.length_a   1.000
_cell.length_b   1.000
_cell.length_c   1.000
_cell.angle_alpha   90.00
_cell.angle_beta   90.00
_cell.angle_gamma   90.00
#
_symmetry.space_group_name_H-M   'P 1'
#
loop_
_entity.id
_entity.type
_entity.pdbx_description
1 polymer ?
#
loop_
_entity_poly.entity_id
_entity_poly.type
_entity_poly.pdbx_seq_one_letter_code
_entity_poly.pdbx_strand_id
1 'polypeptide(L)' 'MISGKITEREKLYLNDQLKAEELCGKKLRLFMSQTQDQNLQSVLQMAADQSQKHSNAIKGMLQESGIPVQSMQ' A
#
# COMPACT_ATOMS: atom_id res chain seq x y z
N MET A 1 16.17 21.56 -8.57
CA MET A 1 15.42 20.51 -7.86
C MET A 1 14.44 21.21 -6.94
N ILE A 2 13.17 21.26 -7.33
CA ILE A 2 12.12 21.85 -6.49
C ILE A 2 11.79 20.80 -5.44
N SER A 3 12.31 20.95 -4.22
CA SER A 3 11.81 20.21 -3.06
C SER A 3 10.39 20.70 -2.78
N GLY A 4 9.44 20.24 -3.59
CA GLY A 4 8.02 20.49 -3.42
C GLY A 4 7.56 19.77 -2.17
N LYS A 5 7.33 20.53 -1.08
CA LYS A 5 6.63 20.00 0.09
C LYS A 5 5.31 19.40 -0.40
N ILE A 6 5.09 18.12 -0.12
CA ILE A 6 3.81 17.45 -0.37
C ILE A 6 2.71 18.31 0.26
N THR A 7 1.73 18.70 -0.55
CA THR A 7 0.58 19.49 -0.08
C THR A 7 -0.32 18.64 0.80
N GLU A 8 -1.14 19.27 1.64
CA GLU A 8 -2.11 18.54 2.48
C GLU A 8 -3.07 17.67 1.63
N ARG A 9 -3.43 18.15 0.44
CA ARG A 9 -4.26 17.39 -0.50
C ARG A 9 -3.55 16.12 -0.98
N GLU A 10 -2.29 16.23 -1.37
CA GLU A 10 -1.49 15.08 -1.81
C GLU A 10 -1.26 14.12 -0.64
N LYS A 11 -1.09 14.61 0.58
CA LYS A 11 -0.99 13.78 1.78
C LYS A 11 -2.28 13.00 2.04
N LEU A 12 -3.45 13.62 1.93
CA LEU A 12 -4.74 12.92 2.07
C LEU A 12 -4.88 11.84 1.00
N TYR A 13 -4.53 12.15 -0.25
CA TYR A 13 -4.54 11.19 -1.35
C TYR A 13 -3.61 10.01 -1.10
N LEU A 14 -2.37 10.26 -0.65
CA LEU A 14 -1.41 9.22 -0.33
C LEU A 14 -1.87 8.34 0.84
N ASN A 15 -2.51 8.92 1.87
CA ASN A 15 -3.09 8.14 2.96
C ASN A 15 -4.26 7.27 2.51
N ASP A 16 -5.11 7.76 1.62
CA ASP A 16 -6.21 6.96 1.06
C ASP A 16 -5.66 5.81 0.20
N GLN A 17 -4.70 6.11 -0.67
CA GLN A 17 -4.02 5.10 -1.48
C GLN A 17 -3.32 4.05 -0.60
N LEU A 18 -2.69 4.47 0.51
CA LEU A 18 -2.07 3.54 1.44
C LEU A 18 -3.09 2.57 2.04
N LYS A 19 -4.25 3.08 2.49
CA LYS A 19 -5.33 2.23 3.01
C LYS A 19 -5.87 1.27 1.95
N ALA A 20 -6.01 1.74 0.71
CA ALA A 20 -6.45 0.92 -0.40
C ALA A 20 -5.48 -0.24 -0.67
N GLU A 21 -4.18 0.01 -0.66
CA GLU A 21 -3.15 -1.02 -0.83
C GLU A 21 -3.12 -2.00 0.36
N GLU A 22 -3.19 -1.52 1.60
CA GLU A 22 -3.25 -2.40 2.76
C GLU A 22 -4.49 -3.32 2.74
N LEU A 23 -5.64 -2.79 2.28
CA LEU A 23 -6.85 -3.58 2.08
C LEU A 23 -6.72 -4.57 0.92
N CYS A 24 -6.11 -4.16 -0.19
CA CYS A 24 -5.83 -5.01 -1.35
C CYS A 24 -4.99 -6.23 -0.92
N GLY A 25 -3.87 -6.01 -0.24
CA GLY A 25 -3.03 -7.09 0.29
C GLY A 25 -3.76 -8.02 1.25
N LYS A 26 -4.64 -7.49 2.12
CA LYS A 26 -5.48 -8.32 3.01
C LYS A 26 -6.44 -9.21 2.22
N LYS A 27 -7.11 -8.67 1.20
CA LYS A 27 -8.04 -9.42 0.33
C LYS A 27 -7.31 -10.49 -0.47
N LEU A 28 -6.15 -10.18 -1.02
CA LEU A 28 -5.34 -11.14 -1.77
C LEU A 28 -4.91 -12.31 -0.89
N ARG A 29 -4.42 -12.05 0.33
CA ARG A 29 -4.09 -13.11 1.30
C ARG A 29 -5.30 -13.95 1.70
N LEU A 30 -6.47 -13.32 1.86
CA LEU A 30 -7.72 -14.04 2.11
C LEU A 30 -8.08 -14.97 0.95
N PHE A 31 -8.05 -14.47 -0.29
CA PHE A 31 -8.36 -15.27 -1.46
C PHE A 31 -7.35 -16.41 -1.67
N MET A 32 -6.07 -16.17 -1.37
CA MET A 32 -5.05 -17.24 -1.38
C MET A 32 -5.41 -18.36 -0.42
N SER A 33 -5.83 -18.03 0.80
CA SER A 33 -6.20 -19.03 1.82
C SER A 33 -7.43 -19.86 1.45
N GLN A 34 -8.28 -19.34 0.57
CA GLN A 34 -9.52 -20.01 0.11
C GLN A 34 -9.34 -20.74 -1.22
N THR A 35 -8.25 -20.47 -1.95
CA THR A 35 -8.00 -21.03 -3.28
C THR A 35 -7.21 -22.33 -3.15
N GLN A 36 -7.65 -23.39 -3.83
CA GLN A 36 -6.92 -24.67 -3.91
C GLN A 36 -6.04 -24.77 -5.17
N ASP A 37 -6.36 -23.97 -6.20
CA ASP A 37 -5.59 -23.91 -7.45
C ASP A 37 -4.21 -23.26 -7.22
N GLN A 38 -3.15 -24.03 -7.48
CA GLN A 38 -1.77 -23.59 -7.26
C GLN A 38 -1.32 -22.48 -8.22
N ASN A 39 -1.83 -22.45 -9.45
CA ASN A 39 -1.50 -21.39 -10.40
C ASN A 39 -2.15 -20.07 -9.98
N LEU A 40 -3.40 -20.11 -9.52
CA LEU A 40 -4.09 -18.94 -9.00
C LEU A 40 -3.46 -18.44 -7.69
N GLN A 41 -3.03 -19.35 -6.80
CA GLN A 41 -2.26 -18.96 -5.60
C GLN A 41 -0.98 -18.21 -5.97
N SER A 42 -0.25 -18.65 -6.99
CA SER A 42 0.97 -17.98 -7.47
C SER A 42 0.69 -16.55 -7.96
N VAL A 43 -0.36 -16.37 -8.77
CA VAL A 43 -0.78 -15.04 -9.25
C VAL A 43 -1.20 -14.13 -8.10
N LEU A 44 -1.97 -14.66 -7.15
CA LEU A 44 -2.40 -13.90 -5.97
C LEU A 44 -1.22 -13.51 -5.07
N GLN A 45 -0.22 -14.38 -4.93
CA GLN A 45 1.02 -14.08 -4.21
C GLN A 45 1.79 -12.94 -4.89
N MET A 46 1.96 -13.01 -6.21
CA MET A 46 2.61 -11.93 -6.98
C MET A 46 1.88 -10.59 -6.81
N ALA A 47 0.54 -10.61 -6.84
CA ALA A 47 -0.26 -9.41 -6.62
C ALA A 47 -0.12 -8.87 -5.19
N ALA A 48 -0.06 -9.76 -4.19
CA ALA A 48 0.12 -9.38 -2.79
C ALA A 48 1.49 -8.73 -2.55
N ASP A 49 2.54 -9.29 -3.16
CA ASP A 49 3.89 -8.73 -3.13
C ASP A 49 3.94 -7.35 -3.79
N GLN A 50 3.22 -7.17 -4.90
CA GLN A 50 3.13 -5.88 -5.57
C GLN A 50 2.44 -4.83 -4.70
N SER A 51 1.32 -5.19 -4.07
CA SER A 51 0.60 -4.29 -3.15
C SER A 51 1.45 -3.91 -1.92
N GLN A 52 2.28 -4.84 -1.43
CA GLN A 52 3.25 -4.55 -0.37
C GLN A 52 4.33 -3.56 -0.84
N LYS A 53 4.86 -3.73 -2.07
CA LYS A 53 5.82 -2.78 -2.65
C LYS A 53 5.20 -1.38 -2.79
N HIS A 54 3.97 -1.28 -3.28
CA HIS A 54 3.25 0.00 -3.38
C HIS A 54 3.06 0.65 -2.01
N SER A 55 2.60 -0.11 -1.01
CA SER A 55 2.44 0.37 0.36
C SER A 55 3.75 0.92 0.93
N ASN A 56 4.88 0.23 0.70
CA ASN A 56 6.19 0.67 1.16
C ASN A 56 6.64 1.96 0.45
N ALA A 57 6.41 2.08 -0.86
CA ALA A 57 6.72 3.29 -1.61
C ALA A 57 5.89 4.48 -1.12
N ILE A 58 4.59 4.29 -0.87
CA ILE A 58 3.71 5.34 -0.32
C ILE A 58 4.14 5.76 1.08
N LYS A 59 4.52 4.80 1.94
CA LYS A 59 5.09 5.10 3.27
C LYS A 59 6.38 5.90 3.15
N GLY A 60 7.25 5.57 2.20
CA GLY A 60 8.47 6.35 1.90
C GLY A 60 8.15 7.79 1.51
N MET A 61 7.22 8.00 0.56
CA MET A 61 6.77 9.34 0.16
C MET A 61 6.17 10.14 1.32
N LEU A 62 5.40 9.49 2.19
CA LEU A 62 4.85 10.12 3.40
C LEU A 62 5.93 10.46 4.43
N GLN A 63 6.97 9.63 4.59
CA GLN A 63 8.08 9.91 5.52
C GLN A 63 8.98 11.04 5.02
N GLU A 64 9.28 11.09 3.72
CA GLU A 64 10.05 12.16 3.09
C GLU A 64 9.34 13.53 3.17
N SER A 65 8.00 13.52 3.38
CA SER A 65 7.22 14.75 3.61
C SER A 65 7.47 15.43 4.97
N GLY A 66 8.21 14.79 5.88
CA GLY A 66 8.61 15.37 7.18
C GLY A 66 7.53 15.36 8.27
N ILE A 67 6.43 14.60 8.10
CA ILE A 67 5.37 14.46 9.11
C ILE A 67 5.16 12.97 9.40
N PRO A 68 5.19 12.52 10.67
CA PRO A 68 5.00 11.12 11.01
C PRO A 68 3.64 10.62 10.51
N VAL A 69 3.64 9.44 9.88
CA VAL A 69 2.44 8.66 9.56
C VAL A 69 1.73 8.40 10.89
N GLN A 70 0.74 9.22 11.22
CA GLN A 70 -0.12 9.01 12.36
C GLN A 70 -0.95 7.76 12.08
N SER A 71 -0.52 6.65 12.67
CA SER A 71 -1.40 5.54 13.03
C SER A 71 -2.52 6.11 13.90
N MET A 72 -3.67 6.42 13.31
CA MET A 72 -4.90 6.58 14.08
C MET A 72 -5.24 5.20 14.65
N GLN A 73 -4.94 5.04 15.94
CA GLN A 73 -5.47 3.98 16.81
C GLN A 73 -6.99 4.10 16.91
#